data_AF-A0A259DEP5-F1
#
_entry.id   AF-A0A259DEP5-F1
#
_cell.length_a   1.000
_cell.length_b   1.000
_cell.length_c   1.000
_cell.angle_alpha   90.00
_cell.angle_beta   90.00
_cell.angle_gamma   90.00
#
_symmetry.space_group_name_H-M   'P 1'
#
loop_
_entity.id
_entity.type
_entity.pdbx_description
1 polymer ?
#
loop_
_entity_poly.entity_id
_entity_poly.type
_entity_poly.pdbx_seq_one_letter_code
_entity_poly.pdbx_strand_id
1 'polypeptide(L)'
;MYSAESQEAPSVQKGEKFFSSKHGNEWSCSSCHGMPPTGEGKHASTNKAIAPLAPSFNSDRFTDSAKVDKWFKRNCNDVLGRACTPSEKADVLAYLLSLKK
;
A
#
# COMPACT_ATOMS: atom_id res chain seq x y z
N MET A 1 5.20 -3.59 12.44
CA MET A 1 4.66 -4.85 11.91
C MET A 1 5.70 -5.57 11.05
N TYR A 2 6.23 -5.00 9.96
CA TYR A 2 7.20 -5.71 9.09
C TYR A 2 8.69 -5.33 9.29
N SER A 3 8.99 -4.25 10.01
CA SER A 3 10.37 -3.74 10.15
C SER A 3 11.34 -4.71 10.84
N ALA A 4 10.83 -5.67 11.62
CA ALA A 4 11.66 -6.70 12.27
C ALA A 4 12.05 -7.85 11.31
N GLU A 5 11.36 -7.97 10.18
CA GLU A 5 11.59 -8.98 9.13
C GLU A 5 12.32 -8.39 7.91
N SER A 6 12.46 -7.05 7.88
CA SER A 6 13.23 -6.32 6.88
C SER A 6 14.70 -6.24 7.29
N GLN A 7 15.60 -6.44 6.33
CA GLN A 7 17.05 -6.30 6.55
C GLN A 7 17.49 -4.83 6.69
N GLU A 8 16.65 -3.88 6.26
CA GLU A 8 16.91 -2.45 6.29
C GLU A 8 15.78 -1.68 7.00
N ALA A 9 16.10 -0.49 7.51
CA ALA A 9 15.11 0.42 8.07
C ALA A 9 14.11 0.87 6.97
N PRO A 10 12.80 0.97 7.28
CA PRO A 10 11.81 1.39 6.30
C PRO A 10 12.08 2.79 5.75
N SER A 11 11.93 2.97 4.44
CA SER A 11 12.10 4.25 3.74
C SER A 11 10.79 4.74 3.13
N VAL A 12 10.36 5.93 3.57
CA VAL A 12 9.20 6.64 3.02
C VAL A 12 9.33 6.86 1.50
N GLN A 13 10.53 7.24 1.04
CA GLN A 13 10.79 7.54 -0.37
C GLN A 13 10.74 6.28 -1.24
N LYS A 14 11.31 5.16 -0.76
CA LYS A 14 11.19 3.86 -1.44
C LYS A 14 9.72 3.43 -1.50
N GLY A 15 8.98 3.59 -0.41
CA GLY A 15 7.56 3.27 -0.31
C GLY A 15 6.69 4.06 -1.29
N GLU A 16 6.90 5.37 -1.37
CA GLU A 16 6.18 6.25 -2.30
C GLU A 16 6.43 5.87 -3.75
N LYS A 17 7.70 5.69 -4.13
CA LYS A 17 8.08 5.29 -5.49
C LYS A 17 7.53 3.91 -5.84
N PHE A 18 7.59 2.98 -4.89
CA PHE A 18 7.02 1.65 -5.06
C PHE A 18 5.51 1.72 -5.27
N PHE A 19 4.81 2.53 -4.49
CA PHE A 19 3.35 2.67 -4.56
C PHE A 19 2.85 3.21 -5.91
N SER A 20 3.63 4.08 -6.54
CA SER A 20 3.28 4.70 -7.82
C SER A 20 3.73 3.90 -9.06
N SER A 21 4.63 2.94 -8.87
CA SER A 21 5.20 2.13 -9.95
C SER A 21 4.27 1.00 -10.40
N LYS A 22 4.31 0.66 -11.69
CA LYS A 22 3.54 -0.44 -12.28
C LYS A 22 4.17 -1.82 -12.15
N HIS A 23 5.43 -1.90 -11.70
CA HIS A 23 6.15 -3.15 -11.45
C HIS A 23 6.17 -4.16 -12.61
N GLY A 24 6.14 -3.66 -13.85
CA GLY A 24 6.11 -4.51 -15.05
C GLY A 24 4.73 -5.04 -15.45
N ASN A 25 3.68 -4.66 -14.74
CA ASN A 25 2.29 -4.99 -15.05
C ASN A 25 1.50 -3.75 -15.51
N GLU A 26 0.18 -3.90 -15.66
CA GLU A 26 -0.71 -2.85 -16.12
C GLU A 26 -0.94 -1.76 -15.06
N TRP A 27 -1.10 -2.18 -13.79
CA TRP A 27 -1.51 -1.32 -12.68
C TRP A 27 -0.39 -1.05 -11.70
N SER A 28 -0.54 0.05 -10.97
CA SER A 28 0.20 0.42 -9.76
C SER A 28 -0.75 0.41 -8.55
N CYS A 29 -0.23 0.48 -7.33
CA CYS A 29 -1.08 0.68 -6.15
C CYS A 29 -1.90 1.99 -6.27
N SER A 30 -1.27 3.04 -6.78
CA SER A 30 -1.94 4.32 -7.05
C SER A 30 -3.05 4.25 -8.10
N SER A 31 -3.06 3.24 -8.97
CA SER A 31 -4.12 3.07 -9.98
C SER A 31 -5.49 2.83 -9.36
N CYS A 32 -5.55 2.25 -8.15
CA CYS A 32 -6.79 2.05 -7.41
C CYS A 32 -6.96 3.02 -6.23
N HIS A 33 -5.86 3.41 -5.60
CA HIS A 33 -5.88 4.15 -4.33
C HIS A 33 -5.63 5.66 -4.47
N GLY A 34 -5.29 6.15 -5.66
CA GLY A 34 -4.88 7.54 -5.89
C GLY A 34 -3.45 7.81 -5.44
N MET A 35 -2.93 9.00 -5.75
CA MET A 35 -1.61 9.47 -5.30
C MET A 35 -1.65 10.97 -5.00
N PRO A 36 -1.50 11.39 -3.72
CA PRO A 36 -1.36 10.54 -2.53
C PRO A 36 -2.68 9.82 -2.18
N PRO A 37 -2.63 8.68 -1.48
CA PRO A 37 -3.82 7.86 -1.16
C PRO A 37 -4.59 8.37 0.09
N THR A 38 -4.84 9.68 0.12
CA THR A 38 -5.52 10.41 1.21
C THR A 38 -7.01 10.63 0.95
N GLY A 39 -7.45 10.49 -0.29
CA GLY A 39 -8.86 10.59 -0.70
C GLY A 39 -9.51 9.23 -0.97
N GLU A 40 -10.78 9.26 -1.38
CA GLU A 40 -11.46 8.06 -1.88
C GLU A 40 -10.82 7.60 -3.20
N GLY A 41 -10.39 6.33 -3.22
CA GLY A 41 -9.94 5.64 -4.42
C GLY A 41 -11.07 4.87 -5.09
N LYS A 42 -10.76 4.26 -6.24
CA LYS A 42 -11.71 3.48 -7.01
C LYS A 42 -11.00 2.30 -7.65
N HIS A 43 -11.52 1.09 -7.43
CA HIS A 43 -10.90 -0.11 -7.98
C HIS A 43 -10.91 -0.07 -9.51
N ALA A 44 -9.73 -0.20 -10.14
CA ALA A 44 -9.56 -0.02 -11.59
C ALA A 44 -10.48 -0.92 -12.43
N SER A 45 -10.60 -2.21 -12.08
CA SER A 45 -11.48 -3.14 -12.81
C SER A 45 -12.97 -3.06 -12.43
N THR A 46 -13.32 -2.94 -11.15
CA THR A 46 -14.72 -3.12 -10.68
C THR A 46 -15.45 -1.80 -10.43
N ASN A 47 -14.75 -0.67 -10.52
CA ASN A 47 -15.28 0.66 -10.22
C ASN A 47 -15.81 0.86 -8.78
N LYS A 48 -15.57 -0.10 -7.87
CA LYS A 48 -15.98 0.01 -6.46
C LYS A 48 -15.16 1.08 -5.75
N ALA A 49 -15.85 1.90 -4.95
CA ALA A 49 -15.23 2.90 -4.09
C ALA A 49 -14.32 2.23 -3.05
N ILE A 50 -13.18 2.88 -2.77
CA ILE A 50 -12.19 2.43 -1.79
C ILE A 50 -11.93 3.60 -0.85
N ALA A 51 -12.33 3.46 0.42
CA ALA A 51 -12.04 4.47 1.44
C ALA A 51 -10.53 4.77 1.53
N PRO A 52 -10.13 5.98 1.96
CA PRO A 52 -8.73 6.38 2.06
C PRO A 52 -7.85 5.32 2.71
N LEU A 53 -6.64 5.17 2.17
CA LEU A 53 -5.69 4.19 2.67
C LEU A 53 -4.78 4.78 3.75
N ALA A 54 -4.46 6.07 3.66
CA ALA A 54 -3.64 6.77 4.65
C ALA A 54 -4.37 6.82 6.03
N PRO A 55 -3.76 6.32 7.12
CA PRO A 55 -4.44 6.22 8.43
C PRO A 55 -4.86 7.55 9.04
N SER A 56 -4.12 8.63 8.78
CA SER A 56 -4.49 10.00 9.19
C SER A 56 -5.82 10.48 8.57
N PHE A 57 -6.30 9.81 7.51
CA PHE A 57 -7.55 10.10 6.81
C PHE A 57 -8.59 8.98 6.98
N ASN A 58 -8.18 7.82 7.52
CA ASN A 58 -9.04 6.69 7.84
C ASN A 58 -8.40 5.84 8.96
N SER A 59 -8.81 6.09 10.20
CA SER A 59 -8.23 5.47 11.40
C SER A 59 -8.44 3.96 11.50
N ASP A 60 -9.35 3.38 10.71
CA ASP A 60 -9.60 1.93 10.68
C ASP A 60 -8.54 1.17 9.89
N ARG A 61 -7.61 1.87 9.23
CA ARG A 61 -6.53 1.27 8.45
C ARG A 61 -5.40 0.80 9.35
N PHE A 62 -4.90 -0.40 9.07
CA PHE A 62 -3.76 -1.05 9.75
C PHE A 62 -3.93 -1.33 11.25
N THR A 63 -5.18 -1.48 11.72
CA THR A 63 -5.50 -1.86 13.10
C THR A 63 -5.60 -3.37 13.32
N ASP A 64 -5.86 -4.15 12.26
CA ASP A 64 -5.95 -5.62 12.27
C ASP A 64 -4.88 -6.19 11.35
N SER A 65 -3.87 -6.85 11.94
CA SER A 65 -2.74 -7.44 11.21
C SER A 65 -3.17 -8.52 10.22
N ALA A 66 -4.13 -9.38 10.57
CA ALA A 66 -4.59 -10.46 9.69
C ALA A 66 -5.31 -9.88 8.45
N LYS A 67 -6.09 -8.82 8.64
CA LYS A 67 -6.73 -8.09 7.54
C LYS A 67 -5.69 -7.42 6.65
N VAL A 68 -4.67 -6.79 7.24
CA VAL A 68 -3.57 -6.16 6.50
C VAL A 68 -2.80 -7.18 5.66
N ASP A 69 -2.41 -8.31 6.25
CA ASP A 69 -1.68 -9.36 5.55
C ASP A 69 -2.48 -9.97 4.40
N LYS A 70 -3.77 -10.20 4.60
CA LYS A 70 -4.68 -10.65 3.55
C LYS A 70 -4.69 -9.68 2.36
N TRP A 71 -4.83 -8.38 2.62
CA TRP A 71 -4.90 -7.39 1.55
C TRP A 71 -3.55 -7.15 0.88
N PHE A 72 -2.45 -7.14 1.61
CA PHE A 72 -1.12 -7.10 0.99
C PHE A 72 -0.91 -8.32 0.10
N LYS A 73 -1.23 -9.53 0.55
CA LYS A 73 -1.11 -10.72 -0.29
C LYS A 73 -1.90 -10.57 -1.58
N ARG A 74 -3.17 -10.17 -1.51
CA ARG A 74 -4.01 -10.01 -2.71
C ARG A 74 -3.48 -8.89 -3.62
N ASN A 75 -3.32 -7.68 -3.09
CA ASN A 75 -2.99 -6.51 -3.89
C ASN A 75 -1.59 -6.61 -4.49
N CYS A 76 -0.62 -7.21 -3.79
CA CYS A 76 0.69 -7.45 -4.37
C CYS A 76 0.63 -8.45 -5.53
N ASN A 77 -0.18 -9.52 -5.43
CA ASN A 77 -0.34 -10.42 -6.58
C ASN A 77 -1.05 -9.74 -7.75
N ASP A 78 -2.05 -8.89 -7.50
CA ASP A 78 -2.78 -8.18 -8.56
C ASP A 78 -1.89 -7.12 -9.26
N VAL A 79 -1.01 -6.43 -8.52
CA VAL A 79 -0.18 -5.33 -9.06
C VAL A 79 1.21 -5.81 -9.52
N LEU A 80 1.84 -6.72 -8.79
CA LEU A 80 3.20 -7.20 -9.06
C LEU A 80 3.24 -8.58 -9.72
N GLY A 81 2.14 -9.35 -9.70
CA GLY A 81 2.16 -10.77 -10.11
C GLY A 81 2.88 -11.67 -9.10
N ARG A 82 3.22 -11.16 -7.90
CA ARG A 82 3.87 -11.91 -6.81
C ARG A 82 3.54 -11.33 -5.44
N ALA A 83 3.86 -12.06 -4.39
CA ALA A 83 3.84 -11.51 -3.04
C ALA A 83 4.90 -10.38 -2.88
N CYS A 84 4.55 -9.34 -2.12
CA CYS A 84 5.53 -8.35 -1.69
C CYS A 84 6.48 -8.95 -0.63
N THR A 85 7.73 -8.52 -0.66
CA THR A 85 8.73 -8.83 0.37
C THR A 85 8.42 -8.08 1.68
N PRO A 86 8.97 -8.51 2.83
CA PRO A 86 8.85 -7.76 4.08
C PRO A 86 9.33 -6.30 3.96
N SER A 87 10.46 -6.08 3.28
CA SER A 87 10.99 -4.73 3.04
C SER A 87 10.04 -3.86 2.23
N GLU A 88 9.46 -4.39 1.14
CA GLU A 88 8.48 -3.65 0.32
C GLU A 88 7.24 -3.27 1.13
N LYS A 89 6.72 -4.19 1.95
CA LYS A 89 5.60 -3.90 2.85
C LYS A 89 5.95 -2.84 3.88
N ALA A 90 7.15 -2.91 4.45
CA ALA A 90 7.61 -1.97 5.46
C ALA A 90 7.75 -0.56 4.88
N ASP A 91 8.35 -0.44 3.69
CA ASP A 91 8.51 0.83 2.97
C ASP A 91 7.16 1.45 2.61
N VAL A 92 6.23 0.66 2.05
CA VAL A 92 4.88 1.12 1.73
C VAL A 92 4.14 1.57 2.99
N LEU A 93 4.23 0.81 4.09
CA LEU A 93 3.60 1.18 5.35
C LEU A 93 4.21 2.48 5.93
N ALA A 94 5.53 2.64 5.85
CA ALA A 94 6.20 3.87 6.27
C ALA A 94 5.72 5.09 5.46
N TYR A 95 5.57 4.93 4.14
CA TYR A 95 4.97 5.96 3.29
C TYR A 95 3.54 6.30 3.72
N LEU A 96 2.66 5.31 3.92
CA LEU A 96 1.27 5.57 4.27
C LEU A 96 1.11 6.23 5.65
N LEU A 97 1.96 5.87 6.60
CA LEU A 97 1.99 6.46 7.95
C LEU A 97 2.60 7.86 7.98
N SER A 98 3.42 8.24 6.99
CA SER A 98 4.02 9.58 6.94
C SER A 98 3.05 10.65 6.43
N LEU A 99 1.96 10.25 5.76
CA LEU A 99 0.91 11.13 5.26
C LEU A 99 0.07 11.67 6.42
N LYS A 100 0.03 13.00 6.56
CA LYS A 100 -0.70 13.71 7.62
C LYS A 100 -1.80 14.59 7.05
N LYS A 101 -2.81 14.85 7.87
CA LYS A 101 -3.88 15.83 7.59
C LYS A 101 -3.42 17.24 7.92
#